data_AF-A0A165IG70-F1
#
_entry.id   AF-A0A165IG70-F1
#
_cell.length_a   1.000
_cell.length_b   1.000
_cell.length_c   1.000
_cell.angle_alpha   90.00
_cell.angle_beta   90.00
_cell.angle_gamma   90.00
#
_symmetry.space_group_name_H-M   'P 1'
#
loop_
_entity.id
_entity.type
_entity.pdbx_description
1 polymer ?
#
loop_
_entity_poly.entity_id
_entity_poly.type
_entity_poly.pdbx_seq_one_letter_code
_entity_poly.pdbx_strand_id
1 'polypeptide(L)'
;MQAEFIMFVVGLTGGIGSGKTAATDYLAQQGITIVDADLASRVVVEPGQPALLAIAEHFGQHVIADDGALDRRALREIVFADPDALKTLEGITHPAIGDELHRQIGASQSPYTVLVSPLLLETSQKALVDRILVIDASAELQV
;
A
#
# COMPACT_ATOMS: atom_id res chain seq x y z
N MET A 1 29.05 14.35 6.78
CA MET A 1 28.43 13.72 5.61
C MET A 1 28.10 12.29 6.00
N GLN A 2 26.92 12.06 6.57
CA GLN A 2 26.46 10.70 6.84
C GLN A 2 26.17 10.07 5.47
N ALA A 3 26.71 8.88 5.22
CA ALA A 3 26.30 8.11 4.06
C ALA A 3 24.79 7.84 4.22
N GLU A 4 23.99 8.33 3.29
CA GLU A 4 22.63 7.85 3.10
C GLU A 4 22.77 6.38 2.69
N PHE A 5 22.66 5.48 3.67
CA PHE A 5 22.48 4.08 3.34
C PHE A 5 21.13 3.97 2.66
N ILE A 6 21.15 3.82 1.34
CA ILE A 6 19.94 3.46 0.59
C ILE A 6 19.50 2.13 1.17
N MET A 7 18.36 2.14 1.85
CA MET A 7 17.73 0.96 2.44
C MET A 7 17.52 -0.07 1.33
N PHE A 8 18.05 -1.29 1.50
CA PHE A 8 17.79 -2.38 0.57
C PHE A 8 16.34 -2.86 0.74
N VAL A 9 15.57 -2.90 -0.34
CA VAL A 9 14.14 -3.24 -0.31
C VAL A 9 13.86 -4.51 -1.11
N VAL A 10 13.26 -5.49 -0.45
CA VAL A 10 12.75 -6.72 -1.06
C VAL A 10 11.25 -6.60 -1.27
N GLY A 11 10.81 -6.61 -2.52
CA GLY A 11 9.40 -6.71 -2.86
C GLY A 11 8.89 -8.13 -2.73
N LEU A 12 7.94 -8.38 -1.83
CA LEU A 12 7.29 -9.69 -1.64
C LEU A 12 5.92 -9.70 -2.32
N THR A 13 5.72 -10.66 -3.23
CA THR A 13 4.47 -10.87 -3.96
C THR A 13 4.14 -12.37 -4.07
N GLY A 14 3.03 -12.72 -4.73
CA GLY A 14 2.54 -14.08 -4.85
C GLY A 14 1.03 -14.16 -5.06
N GLY A 15 0.53 -15.29 -5.54
CA GLY A 15 -0.90 -15.53 -5.80
C GLY A 15 -1.78 -15.49 -4.54
N ILE A 16 -3.10 -15.41 -4.73
CA ILE A 16 -4.08 -15.60 -3.63
C ILE A 16 -3.85 -16.99 -3.03
N GLY A 17 -3.94 -17.11 -1.71
CA GLY A 17 -3.73 -18.39 -1.01
C GLY A 17 -2.28 -18.90 -1.00
N SER A 18 -1.29 -18.17 -1.54
CA SER A 18 0.10 -18.68 -1.63
C SER A 18 0.88 -18.64 -0.31
N GLY A 19 0.32 -18.08 0.76
CA GLY A 19 0.98 -18.00 2.07
C GLY A 19 1.86 -16.76 2.27
N LYS A 20 1.64 -15.67 1.51
CA LYS A 20 2.35 -14.39 1.68
C LYS A 20 2.36 -13.90 3.14
N THR A 21 1.21 -13.92 3.81
CA THR A 21 1.08 -13.49 5.22
C THR A 21 1.96 -14.34 6.14
N ALA A 22 2.02 -15.65 5.95
CA ALA A 22 2.89 -16.51 6.74
C ALA A 22 4.38 -16.19 6.52
N ALA A 23 4.77 -15.87 5.28
CA ALA A 23 6.14 -15.45 4.97
C ALA A 23 6.48 -14.09 5.62
N THR A 24 5.57 -13.12 5.56
CA THR A 24 5.79 -11.80 6.17
C THR A 24 5.83 -11.86 7.69
N ASP A 25 4.98 -12.67 8.32
CA ASP A 25 4.97 -12.88 9.76
C ASP A 25 6.28 -13.52 10.24
N TYR A 26 6.77 -14.52 9.50
CA TYR A 26 8.06 -15.14 9.78
C TYR A 26 9.20 -14.12 9.70
N LEU A 27 9.26 -13.32 8.64
CA LEU A 27 10.30 -12.30 8.47
C LEU A 27 10.21 -11.21 9.55
N ALA A 28 9.02 -10.78 9.94
CA ALA A 28 8.80 -9.85 11.03
C ALA A 28 9.34 -10.40 12.37
N GLN A 29 9.13 -11.69 12.66
CA GLN A 29 9.69 -12.36 13.84
C GLN A 29 11.23 -12.40 13.83
N GLN A 30 11.86 -12.33 12.66
CA GLN A 30 13.32 -12.20 12.54
C GLN A 30 13.81 -10.75 12.68
N GLY A 31 12.92 -9.79 13.01
CA GLY A 31 13.25 -8.38 13.16
C GLY A 31 13.35 -7.60 11.85
N ILE A 32 12.76 -8.11 10.76
CA ILE A 32 12.69 -7.42 9.48
C ILE A 32 11.47 -6.52 9.44
N THR A 33 11.65 -5.25 9.07
CA THR A 33 10.53 -4.33 8.87
C THR A 33 9.71 -4.76 7.65
N ILE A 34 8.41 -4.93 7.87
CA ILE A 34 7.42 -5.19 6.83
C ILE A 34 6.67 -3.88 6.58
N VAL A 35 6.70 -3.41 5.34
CA VAL A 35 5.90 -2.30 4.83
C VAL A 35 4.83 -2.89 3.92
N ASP A 36 3.56 -2.65 4.26
CA ASP A 36 2.41 -3.20 3.55
C ASP A 36 1.70 -2.09 2.75
N ALA A 37 1.64 -2.26 1.43
CA ALA A 37 1.02 -1.28 0.54
C ALA A 37 -0.52 -1.19 0.72
N ASP A 38 -1.18 -2.29 1.07
CA ASP A 38 -2.62 -2.28 1.36
C ASP A 38 -2.88 -1.53 2.67
N LEU A 39 -2.02 -1.69 3.68
CA LEU A 39 -2.10 -0.90 4.90
C LEU A 39 -1.84 0.59 4.62
N ALA A 40 -0.79 0.92 3.85
CA ALA A 40 -0.50 2.29 3.46
C ALA A 40 -1.70 2.95 2.75
N SER A 41 -2.37 2.23 1.84
CA SER A 41 -3.59 2.70 1.16
C SER A 41 -4.74 3.07 2.11
N ARG A 42 -4.77 2.47 3.31
CA ARG A 42 -5.78 2.78 4.33
C ARG A 42 -5.36 3.98 5.15
N VAL A 43 -4.10 4.01 5.58
CA VAL A 43 -3.53 5.08 6.41
C VAL A 43 -3.61 6.44 5.72
N VAL A 44 -3.31 6.52 4.42
CA VAL A 44 -3.27 7.81 3.71
C VAL A 44 -4.63 8.51 3.60
N VAL A 45 -5.74 7.80 3.84
CA VAL A 45 -7.10 8.33 3.82
C VAL A 45 -7.77 8.30 5.20
N GLU A 46 -6.98 8.16 6.27
CA GLU A 46 -7.50 8.29 7.64
C GLU A 46 -7.88 9.75 7.96
N PRO A 47 -8.76 9.96 8.96
CA PRO A 47 -9.13 11.30 9.42
C PRO A 47 -7.90 12.18 9.69
N GLY A 48 -7.90 13.39 9.14
CA GLY A 48 -6.81 14.35 9.27
C GLY A 48 -5.72 14.24 8.19
N GLN A 49 -5.78 13.24 7.31
CA GLN A 49 -4.84 13.15 6.19
C GLN A 49 -5.21 14.07 5.03
N PRO A 50 -4.21 14.66 4.34
CA PRO A 50 -4.46 15.53 3.17
C PRO A 50 -5.22 14.84 2.04
N ALA A 51 -4.99 13.55 1.80
CA ALA A 51 -5.66 12.84 0.71
C ALA A 51 -7.16 12.65 1.00
N LEU A 52 -7.56 12.46 2.26
CA LEU A 52 -8.97 12.40 2.63
C LEU A 52 -9.68 13.73 2.39
N LEU A 53 -9.00 14.85 2.72
CA LEU A 53 -9.53 16.19 2.46
C LEU A 53 -9.71 16.42 0.94
N ALA A 54 -8.71 16.09 0.13
CA ALA A 54 -8.79 16.22 -1.33
C ALA A 54 -9.92 15.36 -1.93
N ILE A 55 -10.14 14.15 -1.40
CA ILE A 55 -11.27 13.30 -1.76
C ILE A 55 -12.60 13.98 -1.42
N ALA A 56 -12.75 14.53 -0.22
CA ALA A 56 -13.96 15.23 0.20
C ALA A 56 -14.22 16.51 -0.61
N GLU A 57 -13.18 17.25 -0.97
CA GLU A 57 -13.28 18.46 -1.81
C GLU A 57 -13.74 18.14 -3.23
N HIS A 58 -13.27 17.03 -3.81
CA HIS A 58 -13.61 16.65 -5.18
C HIS A 58 -14.95 15.93 -5.27
N PHE A 59 -15.17 14.90 -4.45
CA PHE A 59 -16.35 14.04 -4.50
C PHE A 59 -17.50 14.55 -3.62
N GLY A 60 -17.23 15.51 -2.74
CA GLY A 60 -18.22 16.11 -1.84
C GLY A 60 -18.31 15.40 -0.49
N GLN A 61 -18.86 16.10 0.51
CA GLN A 61 -18.87 15.63 1.91
C GLN A 61 -19.62 14.32 2.17
N HIS A 62 -20.46 13.88 1.23
CA HIS A 62 -21.21 12.61 1.37
C HIS A 62 -20.32 11.36 1.29
N VAL A 63 -19.05 11.49 0.89
CA VAL A 63 -18.06 10.40 0.96
C VAL A 63 -17.34 10.32 2.30
N ILE A 64 -17.71 11.16 3.26
CA ILE A 64 -17.16 11.19 4.62
C ILE A 64 -18.26 10.74 5.59
N ALA A 65 -17.95 9.75 6.42
CA ALA A 65 -18.85 9.24 7.45
C ALA A 65 -18.92 10.20 8.64
N ASP A 66 -19.90 9.99 9.52
CA ASP A 66 -20.15 10.86 10.69
C ASP A 66 -18.97 10.92 11.68
N ASP A 67 -18.11 9.90 11.69
CA ASP A 67 -16.89 9.84 12.50
C ASP A 67 -15.67 10.52 11.83
N GLY A 68 -15.86 11.09 10.63
CA GLY A 68 -14.83 11.73 9.85
C GLY A 68 -14.00 10.78 8.99
N ALA A 69 -14.27 9.48 9.00
CA ALA A 69 -13.59 8.51 8.16
C ALA A 69 -14.15 8.50 6.72
N LEU A 70 -13.39 7.92 5.79
CA LEU A 70 -13.85 7.70 4.42
C LEU A 70 -15.00 6.68 4.37
N ASP A 71 -16.16 7.08 3.83
CA ASP A 71 -17.20 6.14 3.42
C ASP A 71 -16.78 5.45 2.11
N ARG A 72 -16.08 4.33 2.28
CA ARG A 72 -15.60 3.50 1.17
C ARG A 72 -16.72 2.94 0.32
N ARG A 73 -17.93 2.77 0.86
CA ARG A 73 -19.08 2.26 0.09
C ARG A 73 -19.59 3.36 -0.84
N ALA A 74 -19.84 4.55 -0.31
CA ALA A 74 -20.26 5.70 -1.10
C ALA A 74 -19.25 6.03 -2.20
N LEU A 75 -17.96 6.10 -1.86
CA LEU A 75 -16.91 6.37 -2.85
C LEU A 75 -16.83 5.26 -3.92
N ARG A 76 -16.96 3.99 -3.53
CA ARG A 76 -16.96 2.86 -4.48
C ARG A 76 -18.11 2.97 -5.48
N GLU A 77 -19.31 3.34 -5.03
CA GLU A 77 -20.47 3.52 -5.92
C GLU A 77 -20.20 4.58 -7.00
N ILE A 78 -19.53 5.68 -6.65
CA ILE A 78 -19.15 6.74 -7.58
C ILE A 78 -18.12 6.24 -8.61
N VAL A 79 -16.99 5.70 -8.14
CA VAL A 79 -15.89 5.30 -9.05
C VAL A 79 -16.20 4.06 -9.89
N PHE A 80 -17.19 3.26 -9.48
CA PHE A 80 -17.70 2.16 -10.30
C PHE A 80 -18.63 2.64 -11.42
N ALA A 81 -19.36 3.73 -11.19
CA ALA A 81 -20.25 4.32 -12.18
C ALA A 81 -19.51 5.21 -13.20
N ASP A 82 -18.35 5.75 -12.85
CA ASP A 82 -17.59 6.69 -13.67
C ASP A 82 -16.08 6.37 -13.70
N PRO A 83 -15.53 5.94 -14.86
CA PRO A 83 -14.10 5.70 -15.03
C PRO A 83 -13.21 6.94 -14.83
N ASP A 84 -13.71 8.15 -15.09
CA ASP A 84 -12.93 9.37 -14.88
C ASP A 84 -12.89 9.77 -13.39
N ALA A 85 -13.95 9.45 -12.63
CA ALA A 85 -13.92 9.49 -11.17
C ALA A 85 -12.87 8.54 -10.58
N LEU A 86 -12.76 7.32 -11.11
CA LEU A 86 -11.71 6.38 -10.70
C LEU A 86 -10.31 6.95 -10.93
N LYS A 87 -10.02 7.47 -12.12
CA LYS A 87 -8.73 8.11 -12.42
C LYS A 87 -8.43 9.28 -11.49
N THR A 88 -9.45 10.05 -11.14
CA THR A 88 -9.27 11.19 -10.22
C THR A 88 -8.93 10.70 -8.82
N LEU A 89 -9.62 9.69 -8.33
CA LEU A 89 -9.29 9.05 -7.04
C LEU A 89 -7.87 8.49 -7.03
N GLU A 90 -7.49 7.76 -8.08
CA GLU A 90 -6.12 7.23 -8.26
C GLU A 90 -5.08 8.36 -8.31
N GLY A 91 -5.38 9.47 -8.99
CA GLY A 91 -4.50 10.65 -9.04
C GLY A 91 -4.27 11.32 -7.68
N ILE A 92 -5.24 11.26 -6.77
CA ILE A 92 -5.10 11.75 -5.39
C ILE A 92 -4.35 10.72 -4.53
N THR A 93 -4.71 9.44 -4.65
CA THR A 93 -4.25 8.41 -3.72
C THR A 93 -2.88 7.85 -4.05
N HIS A 94 -2.52 7.69 -5.33
CA HIS A 94 -1.23 7.11 -5.71
C HIS A 94 -0.02 7.91 -5.20
N PRO A 95 0.04 9.25 -5.31
CA PRO A 95 1.13 10.03 -4.73
C PRO A 95 1.19 9.88 -3.21
N ALA A 96 0.05 9.97 -2.53
CA ALA A 96 -0.01 9.86 -1.07
C ALA A 96 0.47 8.48 -0.57
N ILE A 97 0.08 7.41 -1.27
CA ILE A 97 0.56 6.05 -0.98
C ILE A 97 2.07 5.96 -1.21
N GLY A 98 2.57 6.50 -2.33
CA GLY A 98 4.00 6.53 -2.61
C GLY A 98 4.81 7.23 -1.54
N ASP A 99 4.35 8.38 -1.07
CA ASP A 99 5.01 9.15 0.00
C ASP A 99 5.00 8.38 1.34
N GLU A 100 3.88 7.74 1.68
CA GLU A 100 3.77 6.93 2.89
C GLU A 100 4.68 5.69 2.84
N LEU A 101 4.76 5.02 1.69
CA LEU A 101 5.68 3.90 1.48
C LEU A 101 7.14 4.35 1.63
N HIS A 102 7.54 5.44 0.99
CA HIS A 102 8.89 6.00 1.14
C HIS A 102 9.19 6.35 2.59
N ARG A 103 8.23 6.96 3.31
CA ARG A 103 8.38 7.32 4.72
C ARG A 103 8.60 6.08 5.60
N GLN A 104 7.80 5.03 5.41
CA GLN A 104 7.94 3.79 6.18
C GLN A 104 9.24 3.05 5.86
N ILE A 105 9.63 2.97 4.58
CA ILE A 105 10.90 2.37 4.14
C ILE A 105 12.09 3.15 4.72
N GLY A 106 12.07 4.48 4.65
CA GLY A 106 13.13 5.35 5.17
C GLY A 106 13.24 5.35 6.70
N ALA A 107 12.15 5.03 7.40
CA ALA A 107 12.14 4.89 8.86
C ALA A 107 12.59 3.50 9.34
N SER A 108 12.77 2.54 8.43
CA SER A 108 13.17 1.18 8.77
C SER A 108 14.57 1.12 9.38
N GLN A 109 14.71 0.36 10.46
CA GLN A 109 15.99 0.13 11.16
C GLN A 109 16.52 -1.30 10.94
N SER A 110 15.79 -2.14 10.20
CA SER A 110 16.21 -3.51 9.90
C SER A 110 17.30 -3.52 8.82
N PRO A 111 18.09 -4.61 8.69
CA PRO A 111 19.14 -4.70 7.67
C PRO A 111 18.65 -4.53 6.22
N TYR A 112 17.38 -4.84 5.99
CA TYR A 112 16.63 -4.57 4.76
C TYR A 112 15.15 -4.44 5.10
N THR A 113 14.35 -3.90 4.18
CA THR A 113 12.89 -3.76 4.32
C THR A 113 12.18 -4.69 3.35
N VAL A 114 11.04 -5.25 3.76
CA VAL A 114 10.17 -6.00 2.86
C VAL A 114 8.96 -5.14 2.51
N LEU A 115 8.80 -4.82 1.23
CA LEU A 115 7.59 -4.19 0.70
C LEU A 115 6.63 -5.29 0.21
N VAL A 116 5.47 -5.41 0.85
CA VAL A 116 4.44 -6.36 0.47
C VAL A 116 3.40 -5.64 -0.35
N SER A 117 3.16 -6.12 -1.57
CA SER A 117 2.12 -5.57 -2.43
C SER A 117 1.60 -6.62 -3.41
N PRO A 118 0.27 -6.81 -3.50
CA PRO A 118 -0.33 -7.63 -4.56
C PRO A 118 -0.18 -7.00 -5.95
N LEU A 119 0.06 -5.68 -6.02
CA LEU A 119 0.21 -4.90 -7.25
C LEU A 119 1.66 -4.49 -7.51
N LEU A 120 2.61 -5.21 -6.90
CA LEU A 120 4.04 -4.87 -6.92
C LEU A 120 4.58 -4.75 -8.35
N LEU A 121 4.13 -5.61 -9.27
CA LEU A 121 4.65 -5.68 -10.64
C LEU A 121 3.88 -4.78 -11.61
N GLU A 122 2.66 -4.44 -11.25
CA GLU A 122 1.66 -3.76 -12.07
C GLU A 122 1.71 -2.23 -11.89
N THR A 123 2.38 -1.74 -10.84
CA THR A 123 2.41 -0.31 -10.46
C THR A 123 3.83 0.25 -10.41
N SER A 124 3.95 1.56 -10.15
CA SER A 124 5.24 2.23 -9.93
C SER A 124 6.00 1.72 -8.69
N GLN A 125 5.36 0.90 -7.84
CA GLN A 125 5.97 0.30 -6.65
C GLN A 125 7.15 -0.61 -7.00
N LYS A 126 7.21 -1.15 -8.22
CA LYS A 126 8.39 -1.89 -8.71
C LYS A 126 9.67 -1.06 -8.67
N ALA A 127 9.59 0.26 -8.81
CA ALA A 127 10.75 1.14 -8.73
C ALA A 127 11.26 1.33 -7.29
N LEU A 128 10.48 0.91 -6.28
CA LEU A 128 10.83 0.99 -4.86
C LEU A 128 11.61 -0.23 -4.36
N VAL A 129 11.83 -1.24 -5.20
CA VAL A 129 12.41 -2.52 -4.78
C VAL A 129 13.69 -2.86 -5.53
N ASP A 130 14.68 -3.35 -4.80
CA ASP A 130 15.96 -3.82 -5.36
C ASP A 130 15.88 -5.29 -5.79
N ARG A 131 15.00 -6.06 -5.15
CA ARG A 131 14.83 -7.49 -5.41
C ARG A 131 13.39 -7.94 -5.22
N ILE A 132 12.98 -8.93 -6.01
CA ILE A 132 11.63 -9.48 -5.96
C ILE A 132 11.69 -10.90 -5.39
N LEU A 133 10.87 -11.16 -4.37
CA LEU A 133 10.61 -12.45 -3.77
C LEU A 133 9.17 -12.86 -4.09
N VAL A 134 9.01 -13.94 -4.84
CA VAL A 134 7.70 -14.52 -5.15
C VAL A 134 7.44 -15.68 -4.21
N ILE A 135 6.33 -15.60 -3.47
CA ILE A 135 5.81 -16.71 -2.67
C ILE A 135 4.89 -17.53 -3.56
N ASP A 136 5.33 -18.75 -3.85
CA ASP A 136 4.62 -19.71 -4.70
C ASP A 136 4.19 -20.95 -3.91
N ALA A 137 3.05 -21.50 -4.28
CA ALA A 137 2.47 -22.72 -3.70
C ALA A 137 1.72 -23.46 -4.81
N SER A 138 1.72 -24.80 -4.76
CA SER A 138 0.92 -25.60 -5.71
C SER A 138 -0.56 -25.23 -5.61
N ALA A 139 -1.29 -25.39 -6.72
CA ALA A 139 -2.73 -25.10 -6.75
C ALA A 139 -3.53 -25.91 -5.71
N GLU A 140 -3.04 -27.10 -5.36
CA GLU A 140 -3.63 -27.97 -4.33
C GLU A 140 -3.51 -27.41 -2.91
N LEU A 141 -2.51 -26.55 -2.66
CA LEU A 141 -2.25 -25.92 -1.36
C LEU A 141 -2.81 -24.50 -1.24
N GLN A 142 -3.19 -23.87 -2.36
CA GLN A 142 -3.83 -22.56 -2.36
C GLN A 142 -5.29 -22.72 -1.90
N VAL A 143 -5.66 -21.99 -0.83
CA VAL A 143 -7.00 -21.99 -0.23
C VAL A 143 -7.71 -20.67 -0.49
#